data_AF-A0A378B1Q5-F1
#
_entry.id   AF-A0A378B1Q5-F1
#
_cell.length_a   1.000
_cell.length_b   1.000
_cell.length_c   1.000
_cell.angle_alpha   90.00
_cell.angle_beta   90.00
_cell.angle_gamma   90.00
#
_symmetry.space_group_name_H-M   'P 1'
#
loop_
_entity.id
_entity.type
_entity.pdbx_description
1 polymer ?
#
loop_
_entity_poly.entity_id
_entity_poly.type
_entity_poly.pdbx_seq_one_letter_code
_entity_poly.pdbx_strand_id
1 'polypeptide(L)'
;MSAFLPGTLAAWMAAHPAVQIETEERTSADIVSCILAGVAQAGVVSDAVDPGPLRLDPVADDPLVLIVPPARPLAEKEEVAFAAVLNEPLVALYQTSALQQHIEQHAARS
;
A
#
# COMPACT_ATOMS: atom_id res chain seq x y z
N MET A 1 0.60 8.80 -2.55
CA MET A 1 0.67 8.61 -4.02
C MET A 1 -0.70 8.10 -4.45
N SER A 2 -1.58 9.03 -4.81
CA SER A 2 -3.01 8.78 -5.10
C SER A 2 -3.19 8.38 -6.57
N ALA A 3 -2.99 7.09 -6.88
CA ALA A 3 -3.13 6.59 -8.25
C ALA A 3 -3.80 5.20 -8.33
N PHE A 4 -4.49 4.75 -7.28
CA PHE A 4 -5.17 3.44 -7.25
C PHE A 4 -6.68 3.48 -7.49
N LEU A 5 -7.16 4.51 -8.17
CA LEU A 5 -8.48 4.47 -8.81
C LEU A 5 -8.32 4.77 -10.31
N PRO A 6 -7.76 3.83 -11.10
CA PRO A 6 -7.51 4.03 -12.52
C PRO A 6 -8.83 4.03 -13.29
N GLY A 7 -8.78 4.47 -14.55
CA GLY A 7 -9.90 4.90 -15.41
C GLY A 7 -11.17 4.03 -15.49
N THR A 8 -11.18 2.80 -14.97
CA THR A 8 -12.38 1.98 -14.78
C THR A 8 -13.40 2.66 -13.88
N LEU A 9 -12.98 3.27 -12.75
CA LEU A 9 -13.92 4.01 -11.90
C LEU A 9 -14.47 5.25 -12.62
N ALA A 10 -13.60 5.97 -13.34
CA ALA A 10 -14.00 7.14 -14.12
C ALA A 10 -15.02 6.79 -15.22
N ALA A 11 -14.80 5.69 -15.96
CA ALA A 11 -15.74 5.19 -16.97
C ALA A 11 -17.07 4.74 -16.36
N TRP A 12 -17.03 4.07 -15.19
CA TRP A 12 -18.24 3.65 -14.47
C TRP A 12 -19.04 4.83 -13.94
N MET A 13 -18.37 5.85 -13.37
CA MET A 13 -19.00 7.08 -12.91
C MET A 13 -19.65 7.86 -14.08
N ALA A 14 -18.98 7.90 -15.24
CA ALA A 14 -19.54 8.51 -16.44
C ALA A 14 -20.82 7.77 -16.93
N ALA A 15 -20.89 6.45 -16.73
CA ALA A 15 -22.07 5.64 -17.04
C ALA A 15 -23.18 5.72 -15.97
N HIS A 16 -22.88 6.18 -14.74
CA HIS A 16 -23.81 6.25 -13.61
C HIS A 16 -23.83 7.65 -12.95
N PRO A 17 -24.33 8.69 -13.66
CA PRO A 17 -24.24 10.08 -13.21
C PRO A 17 -25.07 10.42 -11.96
N ALA A 18 -26.00 9.54 -11.57
CA ALA A 18 -26.79 9.71 -10.35
C ALA A 18 -26.05 9.22 -9.08
N VAL A 19 -24.89 8.57 -9.23
CA VAL A 19 -24.10 8.06 -8.10
C VAL A 19 -23.08 9.12 -7.69
N GLN A 20 -23.15 9.55 -6.43
CA GLN A 20 -22.11 10.37 -5.82
C GLN A 20 -21.12 9.47 -5.08
N ILE A 21 -19.83 9.68 -5.35
CA ILE A 21 -18.74 9.00 -4.66
C ILE A 21 -17.93 10.08 -3.95
N GLU A 22 -17.78 9.94 -2.64
CA GLU A 22 -16.87 10.73 -1.83
C GLU A 22 -15.65 9.88 -1.48
N THR A 23 -14.46 10.42 -1.71
CA THR A 23 -13.20 9.74 -1.44
C THR A 23 -12.39 10.51 -0.41
N GLU A 24 -11.92 9.83 0.61
CA GLU A 24 -11.04 10.41 1.64
C GLU A 24 -9.76 9.58 1.76
N GLU A 25 -8.62 10.26 1.93
CA GLU A 25 -7.32 9.59 2.19
C GLU A 25 -7.13 9.44 3.70
N ARG A 26 -6.96 8.20 4.16
CA ARG A 26 -6.80 7.82 5.56
C ARG A 26 -5.78 6.68 5.67
N THR A 27 -5.27 6.42 6.87
CA THR A 27 -4.40 5.26 7.10
C THR A 27 -5.18 3.96 6.91
N SER A 28 -4.53 2.85 6.56
CA SER A 28 -5.22 1.56 6.39
C SER A 28 -5.97 1.11 7.64
N ALA A 29 -5.42 1.38 8.83
CA ALA A 29 -6.07 1.09 10.11
C ALA A 29 -7.33 1.95 10.33
N ASP A 30 -7.27 3.24 9.98
CA ASP A 30 -8.43 4.13 10.07
C ASP A 30 -9.52 3.73 9.07
N ILE A 31 -9.15 3.29 7.86
CA ILE A 31 -10.10 2.79 6.86
C ILE A 31 -10.88 1.61 7.40
N VAL A 32 -10.18 0.59 7.95
CA VAL A 32 -10.83 -0.58 8.58
C VAL A 32 -11.78 -0.12 9.70
N SER A 33 -11.32 0.78 10.56
CA SER A 33 -12.11 1.30 11.67
C SER A 33 -13.36 2.06 11.20
N CYS A 34 -13.25 2.90 10.17
CA CYS A 34 -14.37 3.63 9.58
C CYS A 34 -15.42 2.70 8.97
N ILE A 35 -15.00 1.62 8.31
CA ILE A 35 -15.93 0.63 7.74
C ILE A 35 -16.66 -0.12 8.86
N LEU A 36 -15.93 -0.57 9.88
CA LEU A 36 -16.52 -1.25 11.04
C LEU A 36 -17.49 -0.36 11.82
N ALA A 37 -17.23 0.94 11.88
CA ALA A 37 -18.11 1.93 12.49
C ALA A 37 -19.31 2.33 11.60
N GLY A 38 -19.39 1.84 10.36
CA GLY A 38 -20.44 2.19 9.40
C GLY A 38 -20.34 3.61 8.84
N VAL A 39 -19.19 4.27 9.01
CA VAL A 39 -18.91 5.61 8.48
C VAL A 39 -18.54 5.55 7.00
N ALA A 40 -17.92 4.44 6.56
CA ALA A 40 -17.58 4.17 5.17
C ALA A 40 -18.13 2.81 4.73
N GLN A 41 -18.38 2.64 3.43
CA GLN A 41 -18.92 1.41 2.86
C GLN A 41 -17.82 0.50 2.29
N ALA A 42 -16.71 1.09 1.84
CA ALA A 42 -15.57 0.39 1.24
C ALA A 42 -14.30 1.23 1.38
N GLY A 43 -13.14 0.60 1.21
CA GLY A 43 -11.85 1.27 1.20
C GLY A 43 -10.76 0.38 0.62
N VAL A 44 -9.68 1.00 0.16
CA VAL A 44 -8.48 0.31 -0.33
C VAL A 44 -7.42 0.35 0.76
N VAL A 45 -6.92 -0.81 1.16
CA VAL A 45 -5.93 -0.95 2.22
C VAL A 45 -4.74 -1.78 1.73
N SER A 46 -3.58 -1.57 2.33
CA SER A 46 -2.43 -2.47 2.15
C SER A 46 -2.68 -3.80 2.86
N ASP A 47 -2.01 -4.85 2.41
CA ASP A 47 -1.95 -6.18 3.04
C ASP A 47 -1.32 -6.19 4.45
N ALA A 48 -0.70 -5.09 4.89
CA ALA A 48 -0.05 -4.94 6.19
C ALA A 48 -1.04 -4.72 7.36
N VAL A 49 -2.33 -4.51 7.08
CA VAL A 49 -3.35 -4.25 8.10
C VAL A 49 -4.15 -5.51 8.43
N ASP A 50 -4.52 -5.67 9.71
CA ASP A 50 -5.52 -6.67 10.10
C ASP A 50 -6.92 -6.18 9.70
N PRO A 51 -7.62 -6.87 8.78
CA PRO A 51 -8.97 -6.48 8.35
C PRO A 51 -10.05 -6.83 9.40
N GLY A 52 -9.72 -7.59 10.45
CA GLY A 52 -10.69 -8.10 11.41
C GLY A 52 -11.78 -8.92 10.70
N PRO A 53 -13.08 -8.61 10.88
CA PRO A 53 -14.17 -9.35 10.24
C PRO A 53 -14.46 -8.92 8.78
N LEU A 54 -13.72 -7.95 8.23
CA LEU A 54 -13.95 -7.45 6.88
C LEU A 54 -13.48 -8.43 5.81
N ARG A 55 -14.22 -8.48 4.70
CA ARG A 55 -13.82 -9.24 3.51
C ARG A 55 -12.86 -8.39 2.68
N LEU A 56 -11.70 -8.96 2.35
CA LEU A 56 -10.73 -8.36 1.44
C LEU A 56 -10.81 -9.02 0.06
N ASP A 57 -10.79 -8.21 -0.99
CA ASP A 57 -10.60 -8.66 -2.37
C ASP A 57 -9.36 -7.98 -2.96
N PRO A 58 -8.48 -8.72 -3.65
CA PRO A 58 -7.34 -8.13 -4.36
C PRO A 58 -7.81 -7.16 -5.44
N VAL A 59 -7.35 -5.90 -5.36
CA VAL A 59 -7.66 -4.85 -6.36
C VAL A 59 -6.50 -4.64 -7.32
N ALA A 60 -5.27 -4.69 -6.82
CA ALA A 60 -4.06 -4.59 -7.61
C ALA A 60 -2.82 -5.01 -6.81
N ASP A 61 -1.77 -5.37 -7.53
CA ASP A 61 -0.45 -5.61 -6.95
C ASP A 61 0.28 -4.28 -6.72
N ASP A 62 0.88 -4.12 -5.54
CA ASP A 62 1.73 -2.97 -5.18
C ASP A 62 3.17 -3.45 -4.91
N PRO A 63 3.97 -3.73 -5.95
CA PRO A 63 5.29 -4.30 -5.77
C PRO A 63 6.26 -3.27 -5.18
N LEU A 64 6.89 -3.62 -4.06
CA LEU A 64 7.98 -2.84 -3.50
C LEU A 64 9.25 -3.03 -4.33
N VAL A 65 9.71 -1.97 -5.01
CA VAL A 65 10.91 -1.99 -5.85
C VAL A 65 12.08 -1.25 -5.21
N LEU A 66 13.29 -1.79 -5.38
CA LEU A 66 14.52 -1.16 -4.93
C LEU A 66 15.18 -0.39 -6.09
N ILE A 67 15.40 0.92 -5.91
CA ILE A 67 16.14 1.75 -6.87
C ILE A 67 17.57 1.92 -6.37
N VAL A 68 18.54 1.43 -7.14
CA VAL A 68 19.98 1.52 -6.82
C VAL A 68 20.76 2.25 -7.91
N PRO A 69 21.80 3.04 -7.55
CA PRO A 69 22.74 3.55 -8.54
C PRO A 69 23.43 2.40 -9.27
N PRO A 70 23.70 2.51 -10.58
CA PRO A 70 24.26 1.43 -11.39
C PRO A 70 25.68 1.00 -10.96
N ALA A 71 26.39 1.84 -10.21
CA ALA A 71 27.74 1.56 -9.72
C ALA A 71 27.77 0.74 -8.40
N ARG A 72 26.62 0.27 -7.90
CA ARG A 72 26.54 -0.46 -6.63
C ARG A 72 26.41 -1.98 -6.86
N PRO A 73 27.00 -2.83 -6.00
CA PRO A 73 26.91 -4.30 -6.14
C PRO A 73 25.47 -4.85 -6.16
N LEU A 74 24.52 -4.11 -5.59
CA LEU A 74 23.11 -4.48 -5.61
C LEU A 74 22.45 -4.29 -6.97
N ALA A 75 23.04 -3.53 -7.89
CA ALA A 75 22.51 -3.29 -9.23
C ALA A 75 22.65 -4.52 -10.16
N GLU A 76 23.52 -5.48 -9.81
CA GLU A 76 23.72 -6.71 -10.58
C GLU A 76 22.81 -7.87 -10.14
N LYS A 77 21.96 -7.65 -9.13
CA LYS A 77 21.07 -8.67 -8.58
C LYS A 77 19.65 -8.49 -9.10
N GLU A 78 19.07 -9.57 -9.62
CA GLU A 78 17.65 -9.61 -10.02
C GLU A 78 16.71 -9.62 -8.80
N GLU A 79 17.15 -10.23 -7.69
CA GLU A 79 16.41 -10.28 -6.43
C GLU A 79 17.34 -9.94 -5.26
N VAL A 80 16.83 -9.15 -4.31
CA VAL A 80 17.58 -8.71 -3.14
C VAL A 80 16.74 -8.92 -1.88
N ALA A 81 17.27 -9.68 -0.93
CA ALA A 81 16.65 -9.81 0.38
C ALA A 81 16.64 -8.45 1.10
N PHE A 82 15.51 -8.10 1.70
CA PHE A 82 15.37 -6.82 2.42
C PHE A 82 16.49 -6.59 3.47
N ALA A 83 16.90 -7.65 4.18
CA ALA A 83 18.00 -7.59 5.14
C ALA A 83 19.35 -7.14 4.53
N ALA A 84 19.60 -7.42 3.25
CA ALA A 84 20.81 -6.97 2.55
C ALA A 84 20.77 -5.46 2.25
N VAL A 85 19.56 -4.90 2.13
CA VAL A 85 19.32 -3.46 1.88
C VAL A 85 19.49 -2.63 3.15
N LEU A 86 19.14 -3.19 4.32
CA LEU A 86 19.31 -2.52 5.62
C LEU A 86 20.76 -2.12 5.94
N ASN A 87 21.73 -2.78 5.32
CA ASN A 87 23.16 -2.51 5.54
C ASN A 87 23.73 -1.39 4.64
N GLU A 88 22.93 -0.80 3.75
CA GLU A 88 23.33 0.26 2.82
C GLU A 88 22.72 1.62 3.20
N PRO A 89 23.33 2.75 2.83
CA PRO A 89 22.77 4.07 3.11
C PRO A 89 21.50 4.30 2.28
N LEU A 90 20.35 4.25 2.95
CA LEU A 90 19.03 4.44 2.35
C LEU A 90 18.62 5.91 2.41
N VAL A 91 18.31 6.49 1.25
CA VAL A 91 17.69 7.81 1.18
C VAL A 91 16.20 7.64 1.53
N ALA A 92 15.87 7.95 2.79
CA ALA A 92 14.53 8.26 3.28
C ALA A 92 13.44 7.17 3.18
N LEU A 93 13.48 6.19 4.09
CA LEU A 93 12.26 5.76 4.80
C LEU A 93 12.01 6.77 5.94
N TYR A 94 11.53 7.99 5.63
CA TYR A 94 11.23 8.95 6.69
C TYR A 94 9.93 8.58 7.43
N GLN A 95 10.12 7.91 8.57
CA GLN A 95 9.47 8.02 9.89
C GLN A 95 7.94 7.93 10.09
N THR A 96 7.09 7.78 9.07
CA THR A 96 5.65 7.49 9.31
C THR A 96 4.96 6.71 8.19
N SER A 97 5.70 6.07 7.28
CA SER A 97 5.06 5.30 6.21
C SER A 97 4.70 3.90 6.69
N ALA A 98 3.48 3.45 6.35
CA ALA A 98 2.98 2.08 6.55
C ALA A 98 3.98 0.99 6.10
N LEU A 99 4.92 1.35 5.23
CA LEU A 99 6.03 0.54 4.80
C LEU A 99 6.97 0.11 5.94
N GLN A 100 7.26 0.95 6.95
CA GLN A 100 8.09 0.53 8.10
C GLN A 100 7.38 -0.53 8.95
N GLN A 101 6.07 -0.35 9.21
CA GLN A 101 5.30 -1.36 9.96
C GLN A 101 5.21 -2.68 9.20
N HIS A 102 5.02 -2.64 7.88
CA HIS A 102 5.04 -3.82 7.03
C HIS A 102 6.43 -4.50 7.03
N ILE A 103 7.50 -3.70 6.94
CA ILE A 103 8.90 -4.19 7.02
C ILE A 103 9.19 -4.85 8.38
N GLU A 104 8.77 -4.26 9.50
CA GLU A 104 8.96 -4.81 10.85
C GLU A 104 8.16 -6.11 11.04
N GLN A 105 6.93 -6.18 10.53
CA GLN A 105 6.12 -7.39 10.57
C GLN A 105 6.73 -8.55 9.77
N HIS A 106 7.35 -8.26 8.61
CA HIS A 106 8.03 -9.27 7.80
C HIS A 106 9.38 -9.70 8.40
N ALA A 107 10.12 -8.78 9.03
CA ALA A 107 11.36 -9.09 9.72
C ALA A 107 11.14 -9.99 10.96
N ALA A 108 10.02 -9.86 11.66
CA ALA A 108 9.69 -10.68 12.83
C ALA A 108 9.28 -12.14 12.50
N ARG A 109 9.09 -12.47 11.22
CA ARG A 109 8.71 -13.81 10.75
C ARG A 109 9.87 -14.62 10.13
N SER A 110 11.11 -14.11 10.21
CA SER A 110 12.32 -14.78 9.71
C SER A 110 13.23 -15.24 10.84
#